data_AF-A0A926EER4-F1
#
_entry.id   AF-A0A926EER4-F1
#
_cell.length_a   1.000
_cell.length_b   1.000
_cell.length_c   1.000
_cell.angle_alpha   90.00
_cell.angle_beta   90.00
_cell.angle_gamma   90.00
#
_symmetry.space_group_name_H-M   'P 1'
#
loop_
_entity.id
_entity.type
_entity.pdbx_description
1 polymer ?
#
loop_
_entity_poly.entity_id
_entity_poly.type
_entity_poly.pdbx_seq_one_letter_code
_entity_poly.pdbx_strand_id
1 'polypeptide(L)'
;MLSPSLEQYLIHIYELSEQNIEIKSSELTVAVNMPLKKTIQALQRMHFQKYIVYLAYQPITITDKGKEMARYLLSRNALIEEFLDILQITEHREEEKEAMKQYLSQESLEAIDHFVCFVKQYPEIIARYKVYSKRKMRTKILEPLSEEK
;
A
#
# COMPACT_ATOMS: atom_id res chain seq x y z
N MET A 1 -0.74 1.22 13.79
CA MET A 1 -1.20 1.19 12.38
C MET A 1 -2.27 0.13 12.21
N LEU A 2 -3.06 0.20 11.14
CA LEU A 2 -3.97 -0.88 10.75
C LEU A 2 -3.14 -2.12 10.38
N SER A 3 -3.69 -3.33 10.57
CA SER A 3 -3.04 -4.52 10.02
C SER A 3 -3.21 -4.55 8.50
N PRO A 4 -2.34 -5.23 7.72
CA PRO A 4 -2.45 -5.32 6.27
C PRO A 4 -3.85 -5.70 5.78
N SER A 5 -4.48 -6.66 6.46
CA SER A 5 -5.85 -7.08 6.19
C SER A 5 -6.87 -5.94 6.37
N LEU A 6 -6.77 -5.15 7.43
CA LEU A 6 -7.71 -4.05 7.69
C LEU A 6 -7.50 -2.89 6.72
N GLU A 7 -6.27 -2.65 6.28
CA GLU A 7 -5.98 -1.66 5.24
C GLU A 7 -6.71 -2.02 3.94
N GLN A 8 -6.63 -3.29 3.52
CA GLN A 8 -7.34 -3.77 2.32
C GLN A 8 -8.87 -3.60 2.44
N TYR A 9 -9.45 -3.96 3.60
CA TYR A 9 -10.89 -3.74 3.83
C TYR A 9 -11.25 -2.26 3.73
N LEU A 10 -10.47 -1.38 4.36
CA LEU A 10 -10.76 0.05 4.38
C LEU A 10 -10.65 0.67 2.98
N ILE A 11 -9.63 0.27 2.19
CA ILE A 11 -9.47 0.71 0.80
C ILE A 11 -10.65 0.26 -0.06
N HIS A 12 -11.06 -1.01 0.00
CA HIS A 12 -12.19 -1.48 -0.79
C HIS A 12 -13.52 -0.84 -0.38
N ILE A 13 -13.77 -0.65 0.92
CA ILE A 13 -14.97 0.07 1.38
C ILE A 13 -14.95 1.52 0.88
N TYR A 14 -13.78 2.17 0.86
CA TYR A 14 -13.62 3.51 0.31
C TYR A 14 -13.91 3.54 -1.19
N GLU A 15 -13.32 2.65 -1.99
CA GLU A 15 -13.52 2.57 -3.44
C GLU A 15 -15.01 2.37 -3.81
N LEU A 16 -15.70 1.47 -3.10
CA LEU A 16 -17.14 1.25 -3.30
C LEU A 16 -17.95 2.50 -2.92
N SER A 17 -17.58 3.17 -1.82
CA SER A 17 -18.23 4.42 -1.41
C SER A 17 -18.07 5.53 -2.44
N GLU A 18 -16.91 5.65 -3.09
CA GLU A 18 -16.67 6.66 -4.14
C GLU A 18 -17.51 6.37 -5.41
N GLN A 19 -17.85 5.10 -5.64
CA GLN A 19 -18.74 4.68 -6.72
C GLN A 19 -20.23 4.79 -6.36
N ASN A 20 -20.58 5.32 -5.17
CA ASN A 20 -21.93 5.35 -4.61
C ASN A 20 -22.57 3.94 -4.51
N ILE A 21 -21.74 2.91 -4.33
CA ILE A 21 -22.22 1.53 -4.15
C ILE A 21 -22.35 1.28 -2.65
N GLU A 22 -23.58 1.07 -2.20
CA GLU A 22 -23.86 0.58 -0.86
C GLU A 22 -23.51 -0.91 -0.77
N ILE A 23 -22.75 -1.29 0.25
CA ILE A 23 -22.35 -2.68 0.45
C ILE A 23 -22.72 -3.19 1.84
N LYS A 24 -23.27 -4.40 1.90
CA LYS A 24 -23.52 -5.14 3.15
C LYS A 24 -22.35 -6.04 3.51
N SER A 25 -22.26 -6.46 4.77
CA SER A 25 -21.19 -7.36 5.23
C SER A 25 -21.12 -8.69 4.48
N SER A 26 -22.24 -9.20 3.97
CA SER A 26 -22.32 -10.43 3.16
C SER A 26 -21.80 -10.28 1.72
N GLU A 27 -21.86 -9.07 1.18
CA GLU A 27 -21.32 -8.76 -0.15
C GLU A 27 -19.82 -8.50 -0.05
N LEU A 28 -19.39 -7.83 1.03
CA LEU A 28 -17.98 -7.57 1.29
C LEU A 28 -17.16 -8.87 1.46
N THR A 29 -17.74 -9.94 2.00
CA THR A 29 -17.08 -11.25 2.06
C THR A 29 -16.73 -11.82 0.69
N VAL A 30 -17.58 -11.58 -0.31
CA VAL A 30 -17.35 -12.03 -1.69
C VAL A 30 -16.24 -11.19 -2.32
N ALA A 31 -16.30 -9.87 -2.14
CA ALA A 31 -15.31 -8.94 -2.69
C ALA A 31 -13.89 -9.18 -2.16
N VAL A 32 -13.75 -9.49 -0.86
CA VAL A 32 -12.44 -9.65 -0.20
C VAL A 32 -11.97 -11.12 -0.15
N ASN A 33 -12.78 -12.06 -0.67
CA ASN A 33 -12.52 -13.50 -0.62
C ASN A 33 -12.12 -14.03 0.77
N MET A 34 -12.84 -13.58 1.81
CA MET A 34 -12.53 -13.87 3.22
C MET A 34 -13.75 -14.44 3.96
N PRO A 35 -13.55 -15.33 4.95
CA PRO A 35 -14.64 -15.90 5.72
C PRO A 35 -15.45 -14.83 6.47
N LEU A 36 -16.79 -14.96 6.47
CA LEU A 36 -17.72 -14.03 7.11
C LEU A 36 -17.35 -13.68 8.56
N LYS A 37 -16.93 -14.66 9.34
CA LYS A 37 -16.49 -14.43 10.73
C LYS A 37 -15.31 -13.46 10.81
N LYS A 38 -14.32 -13.59 9.93
CA LYS A 38 -13.15 -12.69 9.88
C LYS A 38 -13.55 -11.30 9.38
N THR A 39 -14.42 -11.22 8.38
CA THR A 39 -14.94 -9.95 7.86
C THR A 39 -15.71 -9.18 8.93
N ILE A 40 -16.60 -9.84 9.68
CA ILE A 40 -17.33 -9.21 10.78
C ILE A 40 -16.37 -8.69 11.86
N GLN A 41 -15.36 -9.48 12.25
CA GLN A 41 -14.34 -9.04 13.20
C GLN A 41 -13.56 -7.82 12.70
N ALA A 42 -13.20 -7.78 11.41
CA ALA A 42 -12.54 -6.66 10.78
C ALA A 42 -13.43 -5.40 10.79
N LEU A 43 -14.71 -5.54 10.41
CA LEU A 43 -15.69 -4.47 10.42
C LEU A 43 -15.93 -3.91 11.82
N GLN A 44 -16.10 -4.77 12.82
CA GLN A 44 -16.24 -4.35 14.22
C GLN A 44 -15.01 -3.57 14.70
N ARG A 45 -13.80 -4.03 14.35
CA ARG A 45 -12.55 -3.34 14.72
C ARG A 45 -12.41 -1.98 14.04
N MET A 46 -12.73 -1.87 12.74
CA MET A 46 -12.74 -0.59 12.03
C MET A 46 -13.81 0.36 12.55
N HIS A 47 -14.96 -0.18 12.95
CA HIS A 47 -16.03 0.59 13.58
C HIS A 47 -15.59 1.18 14.92
N PHE A 48 -14.99 0.36 15.79
CA PHE A 48 -14.43 0.81 17.07
C PHE A 48 -13.35 1.89 16.88
N GLN A 49 -12.53 1.77 15.84
CA GLN A 49 -11.51 2.77 15.49
C GLN A 49 -12.08 4.01 14.77
N LYS A 50 -13.40 4.06 14.55
CA LYS A 50 -14.16 5.15 13.93
C LYS A 50 -13.84 5.38 12.45
N TYR A 51 -13.33 4.37 11.74
CA TYR A 51 -13.13 4.45 10.29
C TYR A 51 -14.40 4.17 9.50
N ILE A 52 -15.30 3.36 10.06
CA ILE A 52 -16.59 3.02 9.44
C ILE A 52 -17.72 3.04 10.48
N VAL A 53 -18.95 3.10 10.01
CA VAL A 53 -20.16 2.79 10.77
C VAL A 53 -20.64 1.40 10.32
N TYR A 54 -20.67 0.47 11.28
CA TYR A 54 -21.15 -0.89 11.05
C TYR A 54 -22.33 -1.18 11.98
N LEU A 55 -23.45 -1.54 11.39
CA LEU A 55 -24.66 -2.00 12.07
C LEU A 55 -25.10 -3.31 11.41
N ALA A 56 -25.53 -4.28 12.21
CA ALA A 56 -25.98 -5.57 11.69
C ALA A 56 -27.12 -5.36 10.69
N TYR A 57 -27.04 -6.06 9.54
CA TYR A 57 -28.02 -6.01 8.43
C TYR A 57 -28.15 -4.66 7.71
N GLN A 58 -27.36 -3.65 8.08
CA GLN A 58 -27.34 -2.35 7.42
C GLN A 58 -26.16 -2.26 6.44
N PRO A 59 -26.25 -1.36 5.43
CA PRO A 59 -25.09 -0.99 4.63
C PRO A 59 -23.95 -0.44 5.49
N ILE A 60 -22.72 -0.76 5.10
CA ILE A 60 -21.52 -0.23 5.74
C ILE A 60 -21.30 1.19 5.23
N THR A 61 -21.09 2.14 6.14
CA THR A 61 -20.81 3.54 5.77
C THR A 61 -19.39 3.91 6.19
N ILE A 62 -18.60 4.50 5.30
CA ILE A 62 -17.27 5.02 5.65
C ILE A 62 -17.39 6.41 6.30
N THR A 63 -16.62 6.67 7.35
CA THR A 63 -16.57 7.99 7.99
C THR A 63 -15.56 8.89 7.29
N ASP A 64 -15.57 10.20 7.57
CA ASP A 64 -14.55 11.11 7.03
C ASP A 64 -13.12 10.72 7.45
N LYS A 65 -12.96 10.26 8.71
CA LYS A 65 -11.71 9.70 9.21
C LYS A 65 -11.30 8.45 8.42
N GLY A 66 -12.27 7.59 8.08
CA GLY A 66 -12.06 6.44 7.21
C GLY A 66 -11.56 6.83 5.82
N LYS A 67 -12.19 7.83 5.21
CA LYS A 67 -11.81 8.35 3.89
C LYS A 67 -10.40 8.95 3.90
N GLU A 68 -10.07 9.74 4.92
CA GLU A 68 -8.73 10.31 5.09
C GLU A 68 -7.66 9.21 5.18
N MET A 69 -7.90 8.21 6.04
CA MET A 69 -6.98 7.09 6.18
C MET A 69 -6.88 6.25 4.90
N ALA A 70 -7.99 5.98 4.21
CA ALA A 70 -8.00 5.25 2.95
C ALA A 70 -7.17 5.98 1.87
N ARG A 71 -7.35 7.30 1.73
CA ARG A 71 -6.55 8.13 0.82
C ARG A 71 -5.06 8.08 1.15
N TYR A 72 -4.70 8.16 2.42
CA TYR A 72 -3.32 8.01 2.86
C TYR A 72 -2.73 6.63 2.51
N LEU A 73 -3.50 5.55 2.73
CA LEU A 73 -3.05 4.19 2.40
C LEU A 73 -2.84 4.03 0.89
N LEU A 74 -3.75 4.57 0.08
CA LEU A 74 -3.63 4.59 -1.38
C LEU A 74 -2.41 5.40 -1.85
N SER A 75 -2.18 6.60 -1.31
CA SER A 75 -1.03 7.42 -1.66
C SER A 75 0.28 6.78 -1.24
N ARG A 76 0.35 6.16 -0.06
CA ARG A 76 1.52 5.40 0.39
C ARG A 76 1.82 4.23 -0.55
N ASN A 77 0.80 3.48 -0.97
CA ASN A 77 0.97 2.38 -1.90
C ASN A 77 1.50 2.88 -3.25
N ALA A 78 0.93 3.97 -3.79
CA ALA A 78 1.38 4.57 -5.04
C ALA A 78 2.83 5.07 -4.94
N LEU A 79 3.21 5.69 -3.82
CA LEU A 79 4.58 6.15 -3.60
C LEU A 79 5.60 5.00 -3.65
N ILE A 80 5.31 3.90 -2.96
CA ILE A 80 6.20 2.73 -2.92
C ILE A 80 6.29 2.10 -4.32
N GLU A 81 5.18 2.00 -5.05
CA GLU A 81 5.17 1.50 -6.43
C GLU A 81 6.07 2.33 -7.35
N GLU A 82 5.91 3.66 -7.32
CA GLU A 82 6.71 4.59 -8.11
C GLU A 82 8.20 4.51 -7.76
N PHE A 83 8.51 4.33 -6.48
CA PHE A 83 9.88 4.13 -6.04
C PHE A 83 10.48 2.83 -6.58
N LEU A 84 9.76 1.71 -6.50
CA LEU A 84 10.20 0.42 -7.05
C LEU A 84 10.36 0.49 -8.59
N ASP A 85 9.52 1.24 -9.29
CA ASP A 85 9.63 1.49 -10.73
C ASP A 85 10.89 2.25 -11.11
N ILE A 86 11.24 3.29 -10.34
CA ILE A 86 12.48 4.05 -10.53
C ILE A 86 13.70 3.12 -10.38
N LEU A 87 13.65 2.22 -9.39
CA LEU A 87 14.70 1.23 -9.15
C LEU A 87 14.74 0.09 -10.17
N GLN A 88 13.73 -0.04 -11.03
CA GLN A 88 13.53 -1.13 -12.01
C GLN A 88 13.40 -2.51 -11.36
N ILE A 89 12.73 -2.58 -10.20
CA ILE A 89 12.44 -3.85 -9.53
C ILE A 89 11.23 -4.51 -10.19
N THR A 90 11.45 -5.68 -10.80
CA THR A 90 10.42 -6.48 -11.48
C THR A 90 10.13 -7.80 -10.78
N GLU A 91 11.12 -8.39 -10.12
CA GLU A 91 10.98 -9.64 -9.37
C GLU A 91 10.54 -9.35 -7.94
N HIS A 92 9.74 -10.24 -7.35
CA HIS A 92 9.26 -10.14 -5.95
C HIS A 92 8.54 -8.82 -5.60
N ARG A 93 8.05 -8.07 -6.60
CA ARG A 93 7.56 -6.70 -6.44
C ARG A 93 6.48 -6.55 -5.36
N GLU A 94 5.49 -7.45 -5.33
CA GLU A 94 4.42 -7.41 -4.34
C GLU A 94 4.93 -7.72 -2.92
N GLU A 95 5.89 -8.65 -2.80
CA GLU A 95 6.51 -9.03 -1.53
C GLU A 95 7.34 -7.87 -0.96
N GLU A 96 8.15 -7.22 -1.81
CA GLU A 96 8.94 -6.04 -1.47
C GLU A 96 8.06 -4.86 -1.05
N LYS A 97 6.99 -4.59 -1.82
CA LYS A 97 6.02 -3.54 -1.49
C LYS A 97 5.39 -3.78 -0.12
N GLU A 98 4.95 -5.00 0.17
CA GLU A 98 4.34 -5.31 1.46
C GLU A 98 5.35 -5.20 2.61
N ALA A 99 6.59 -5.65 2.42
CA ALA A 99 7.66 -5.47 3.38
C ALA A 99 7.94 -3.98 3.64
N MET A 100 8.07 -3.17 2.60
CA MET A 100 8.28 -1.72 2.72
C MET A 100 7.14 -1.04 3.47
N LYS A 101 5.88 -1.37 3.17
CA LYS A 101 4.71 -0.83 3.89
C LYS A 101 4.73 -1.13 5.38
N GLN A 102 5.27 -2.30 5.76
CA GLN A 102 5.27 -2.77 7.14
C GLN A 102 6.40 -2.16 7.99
N TYR A 103 7.56 -1.93 7.40
CA TYR A 103 8.78 -1.59 8.17
C TYR A 103 9.28 -0.16 7.99
N LEU A 104 8.79 0.59 7.00
CA LEU A 104 9.20 1.98 6.83
C LEU A 104 8.56 2.90 7.87
N SER A 105 9.37 3.77 8.46
CA SER A 105 8.91 4.87 9.30
C SER A 105 8.26 5.97 8.44
N GLN A 106 7.50 6.85 9.08
CA GLN A 106 6.95 8.04 8.43
C GLN A 106 8.06 8.93 7.82
N GLU A 107 9.17 9.09 8.55
CA GLU A 107 10.34 9.85 8.07
C GLU A 107 10.94 9.24 6.80
N SER A 108 11.07 7.91 6.75
CA SER A 108 11.55 7.22 5.54
C SER A 108 10.59 7.39 4.38
N LEU A 109 9.27 7.32 4.62
CA LEU A 109 8.26 7.55 3.58
C LEU A 109 8.35 8.97 3.03
N GLU A 110 8.52 9.99 3.88
CA GLU A 110 8.69 11.38 3.45
C GLU A 110 9.98 11.60 2.65
N ALA A 111 11.09 10.96 3.05
CA ALA A 111 12.32 11.00 2.29
C ALA A 111 12.17 10.34 0.90
N ILE A 112 11.47 9.21 0.83
CA ILE A 112 11.16 8.54 -0.44
C ILE A 112 10.25 9.42 -1.29
N ASP A 113 9.24 10.08 -0.70
CA ASP A 113 8.34 11.01 -1.40
C ASP A 113 9.10 12.16 -2.05
N HIS A 114 9.98 12.83 -1.29
CA HIS A 114 10.85 13.87 -1.82
C HIS A 114 11.74 13.35 -2.95
N PHE A 115 12.33 12.16 -2.80
CA PHE A 115 13.17 11.56 -3.83
C PHE A 115 12.39 11.25 -5.12
N VAL A 116 11.24 10.60 -5.00
CA VAL A 116 10.37 10.26 -6.16
C VAL A 116 9.92 11.54 -6.86
N CYS A 117 9.47 12.56 -6.12
CA CYS A 117 9.06 13.84 -6.67
C CYS A 117 10.20 14.55 -7.40
N PHE A 118 11.40 14.60 -6.79
CA PHE A 118 12.60 15.16 -7.41
C PHE A 118 12.93 14.42 -8.72
N VAL A 119 13.04 13.11 -8.68
CA VAL A 119 13.44 12.30 -9.84
C VAL A 119 12.43 12.40 -10.98
N LYS A 120 11.13 12.54 -10.69
CA LYS A 120 10.09 12.79 -11.70
C LYS A 120 10.22 14.14 -12.39
N GLN A 121 10.75 15.16 -11.71
CA GLN A 121 11.00 16.48 -12.31
C GLN A 121 12.22 16.49 -13.24
N TYR A 122 13.15 15.53 -13.08
CA TYR A 122 14.39 15.43 -13.85
C TYR A 122 14.53 14.05 -14.54
N PRO A 123 13.77 13.77 -15.61
CA PRO A 123 13.79 12.47 -16.31
C PRO A 123 15.17 12.02 -16.79
N GLU A 124 16.09 12.96 -17.05
CA GLU A 124 17.47 12.69 -17.41
C GLU A 124 18.24 11.94 -16.31
N ILE A 125 17.88 12.16 -15.04
CA ILE A 125 18.47 11.45 -13.89
C ILE A 125 18.03 9.98 -13.94
N ILE A 126 16.74 9.72 -14.19
CA ILE A 126 16.22 8.36 -14.37
C ILE A 126 16.94 7.68 -15.53
N ALA A 127 17.05 8.33 -16.67
CA ALA A 127 17.71 7.78 -17.84
C ALA A 127 19.17 7.42 -17.54
N ARG A 128 19.90 8.31 -16.85
CA ARG A 128 21.28 8.08 -16.43
C ARG A 128 21.39 6.93 -15.43
N TYR A 129 20.49 6.85 -14.47
CA TYR A 129 20.43 5.74 -13.51
C TYR A 129 20.18 4.40 -14.21
N LYS A 130 19.24 4.35 -15.17
CA LYS A 130 18.94 3.14 -15.96
C LYS A 130 20.15 2.66 -16.78
N VAL A 131 20.94 3.58 -17.32
CA VAL A 131 22.19 3.24 -18.01
C VAL A 131 23.25 2.76 -17.02
N TYR A 132 23.34 3.39 -15.85
CA TYR A 132 24.28 3.03 -14.80
C TYR A 132 24.01 1.63 -14.25
N SER A 133 22.76 1.28 -13.92
CA SER A 133 22.40 -0.01 -13.32
C SER A 133 22.67 -1.22 -14.22
N LYS A 134 22.65 -1.03 -15.55
CA LYS A 134 22.96 -2.08 -16.53
C LYS A 134 24.46 -2.32 -16.74
N ARG A 135 25.32 -1.41 -16.30
CA ARG A 135 26.78 -1.54 -16.45
C ARG A 135 27.35 -2.40 -15.32
N LYS A 136 28.32 -3.26 -15.63
CA LYS A 136 29.03 -4.08 -14.65
C LYS A 136 29.72 -3.15 -13.64
N MET A 137 29.25 -3.17 -12.39
CA MET A 137 29.69 -2.24 -11.33
C MET A 137 31.18 -2.41 -10.99
N ARG A 138 31.90 -1.29 -10.88
CA ARG A 138 33.28 -1.26 -10.31
C ARG A 138 33.31 -1.01 -8.81
N THR A 139 32.22 -0.47 -8.25
CA THR A 139 32.11 -0.10 -6.84
C THR A 139 30.76 -0.58 -6.33
N LYS A 140 30.75 -1.45 -5.33
CA LYS A 140 29.55 -1.93 -4.67
C LYS A 140 29.67 -1.63 -3.18
N ILE A 141 28.62 -1.06 -2.60
CA ILE A 141 28.50 -0.88 -1.15
C ILE A 141 28.01 -2.19 -0.52
N LEU A 142 27.06 -2.86 -1.17
CA LEU A 142 26.58 -4.18 -0.75
C LEU A 142 27.59 -5.25 -1.17
N GLU A 143 28.17 -5.92 -0.18
CA GLU A 143 29.06 -7.06 -0.40
C GLU A 143 28.28 -8.24 -1.00
N PRO A 144 28.86 -8.99 -1.96
CA PRO A 144 28.20 -10.18 -2.47
C PRO A 144 28.05 -11.21 -1.35
N LEU A 145 26.90 -11.86 -1.27
CA LEU A 145 26.75 -13.06 -0.47
C LEU A 145 27.70 -14.12 -1.00
N SER A 146 28.52 -14.70 -0.12
CA SER A 146 29.29 -15.91 -0.44
C SER A 146 28.28 -16.97 -0.86
N GLU A 147 28.35 -17.45 -2.10
CA GLU A 147 27.56 -18.62 -2.50
C GLU A 147 27.98 -19.78 -1.58
N GLU A 148 27.08 -20.22 -0.69
CA GLU A 148 27.26 -21.45 0.06
C GLU A 148 27.38 -22.60 -0.95
N LYS A 149 28.50 -23.32 -0.89
CA LYS A 149 28.83 -24.48 -1.73
C LYS A 149 27.88 -25.65 -1.50
#